data_AF-A0A9P0LIB1-F1
#
_entry.id   AF-A0A9P0LIB1-F1
#
_cell.length_a   1.000
_cell.length_b   1.000
_cell.length_c   1.000
_cell.angle_alpha   90.00
_cell.angle_beta   90.00
_cell.angle_gamma   90.00
#
_symmetry.space_group_name_H-M   'P 1'
#
loop_
_entity.id
_entity.type
_entity.pdbx_description
1 polymer ?
#
loop_
_entity_poly.entity_id
_entity_poly.type
_entity_poly.pdbx_seq_one_letter_code
_entity_poly.pdbx_strand_id
1 'polypeptide(L)'
;MASKRKRVVLSLADKLKIIEQLDKGVTGKKLSEIYGVGQATICDIKNSKSTLLNFVSVLENEDGSSSRKTMKTATNKNLEDAVFKWFLQQRSMGNPISGPILCEKAKILAEKLGYSSFKASNGWLRNFKFRHGVRELDLAGEKLSADSAAAENFIEKFKTAAESYDPEFVYNADETGLVWKALPKTTLASKRESSAPGHKVSKERVTVLNCANSTGNHKLPLLLIGQSKNPRAFKNVKKLPLFYKSQPKAWMTAALFTEWYDEVFIPEVKKHQKSVGKEGSKVLLIVDNAPTHPTAELLEREKGQFKTTFCLPMLQVCCNPWTSLLLKQ
;
A
#
# COMPACT_ATOMS: atom_id res chain seq x y z
N MET A 1 45.97 22.42 -9.44
CA MET A 1 45.23 22.61 -8.17
C MET A 1 44.41 21.36 -7.89
N ALA A 2 44.60 20.71 -6.74
CA ALA A 2 43.83 19.50 -6.41
C ALA A 2 42.35 19.84 -6.20
N SER A 3 41.48 19.22 -7.00
CA SER A 3 40.02 19.35 -6.86
C SER A 3 39.60 18.97 -5.43
N LYS A 4 38.86 19.87 -4.76
CA LYS A 4 38.40 19.67 -3.39
C LYS A 4 37.36 18.54 -3.39
N ARG A 5 37.69 17.39 -2.79
CA ARG A 5 36.76 16.25 -2.71
C ARG A 5 35.45 16.66 -2.02
N LYS A 6 34.33 16.23 -2.58
CA LYS A 6 33.00 16.40 -2.00
C LYS A 6 32.93 15.65 -0.66
N ARG A 7 32.36 16.27 0.38
CA ARG A 7 32.22 15.64 1.70
C ARG A 7 31.24 14.47 1.63
N VAL A 8 31.74 13.26 1.82
CA VAL A 8 30.94 12.03 1.94
C VAL A 8 30.74 11.71 3.42
N VAL A 9 29.51 11.37 3.81
CA VAL A 9 29.15 10.98 5.18
C VAL A 9 28.64 9.53 5.17
N LEU A 10 29.46 8.63 5.73
CA LEU A 10 29.22 7.19 5.79
C LEU A 10 28.22 6.81 6.90
N SER A 11 27.41 5.78 6.65
CA SER A 11 26.54 5.18 7.67
C SER A 11 27.32 4.31 8.66
N LEU A 12 26.70 3.96 9.80
CA LEU A 12 27.26 2.99 10.74
C LEU A 12 27.43 1.63 10.06
N ALA A 13 26.46 1.21 9.24
CA ALA A 13 26.57 -0.01 8.43
C ALA A 13 27.78 0.02 7.47
N ASP A 14 28.01 1.15 6.78
CA ASP A 14 29.17 1.29 5.89
C ASP A 14 30.49 1.26 6.67
N LYS A 15 30.53 1.89 7.85
CA LYS A 15 31.71 1.87 8.73
C LYS A 15 32.02 0.47 9.25
N LEU A 16 31.00 -0.33 9.58
CA LEU A 16 31.18 -1.73 9.98
C LEU A 16 31.69 -2.59 8.82
N LYS A 17 31.16 -2.40 7.60
CA LYS A 17 31.67 -3.09 6.40
C LYS A 17 33.12 -2.71 6.09
N ILE A 18 33.50 -1.44 6.30
CA ILE A 18 34.90 -1.00 6.18
C ILE A 18 35.78 -1.74 7.20
N ILE A 19 35.34 -1.86 8.46
CA ILE A 19 36.07 -2.61 9.50
C ILE A 19 36.21 -4.08 9.12
N GLU A 20 35.13 -4.73 8.68
CA GLU A 20 35.13 -6.13 8.26
C GLU A 20 36.10 -6.37 7.09
N GLN A 21 36.11 -5.47 6.10
CA GLN A 21 37.03 -5.57 4.95
C GLN A 21 38.48 -5.28 5.35
N LEU A 22 38.73 -4.38 6.30
CA LEU A 22 40.07 -4.16 6.87
C LEU A 22 40.56 -5.42 7.61
N ASP A 23 39.70 -6.10 8.36
CA ASP A 23 40.03 -7.34 9.07
C ASP A 23 40.32 -8.50 8.10
N LYS A 24 39.64 -8.52 6.95
CA LYS A 24 39.92 -9.45 5.82
C LYS A 24 41.17 -9.09 5.01
N GLY A 25 41.94 -8.09 5.43
CA GLY A 25 43.22 -7.71 4.80
C GLY A 25 43.12 -6.76 3.61
N VAL A 26 41.95 -6.16 3.34
CA VAL A 26 41.81 -5.15 2.27
C VAL A 26 42.54 -3.87 2.66
N THR A 27 43.31 -3.30 1.74
CA THR A 27 44.10 -2.09 2.01
C THR A 27 43.21 -0.84 2.16
N GLY A 28 43.56 0.03 3.12
CA GLY A 28 42.84 1.28 3.36
C GLY A 28 42.79 2.22 2.15
N LYS A 29 43.79 2.15 1.25
CA LYS A 29 43.79 2.87 -0.03
C LYS A 29 42.63 2.43 -0.92
N LYS A 30 42.43 1.12 -1.11
CA LYS A 30 41.34 0.55 -1.91
C LYS A 30 39.96 0.91 -1.32
N LEU A 31 39.82 0.86 0.01
CA LEU A 31 38.59 1.26 0.69
C LEU A 31 38.30 2.77 0.56
N SER A 32 39.34 3.61 0.58
CA SER A 32 39.18 5.05 0.38
C SER A 32 38.63 5.39 -1.02
N GLU A 33 39.01 4.62 -2.04
CA GLU A 33 38.52 4.76 -3.41
C GLU A 33 37.09 4.24 -3.55
N ILE A 34 36.78 3.05 -3.01
CA ILE A 34 35.44 2.44 -3.05
C ILE A 34 34.39 3.33 -2.38
N TYR A 35 34.68 3.85 -1.19
CA TYR A 35 33.74 4.64 -0.40
C TYR A 35 33.83 6.16 -0.67
N GLY A 36 34.76 6.60 -1.53
CA GLY A 36 34.94 8.01 -1.88
C GLY A 36 35.36 8.89 -0.69
N VAL A 37 36.11 8.35 0.28
CA VAL A 37 36.55 9.05 1.49
C VAL A 37 38.07 9.24 1.53
N GLY A 38 38.58 10.07 2.45
CA GLY A 38 40.02 10.22 2.66
C GLY A 38 40.61 8.97 3.35
N GLN A 39 41.88 8.65 3.08
CA GLN A 39 42.57 7.56 3.80
C GLN A 39 42.64 7.83 5.31
N ALA A 40 42.75 9.10 5.72
CA ALA A 40 42.65 9.50 7.13
C ALA A 40 41.31 9.06 7.75
N THR A 41 40.19 9.22 7.03
CA THR A 41 38.87 8.77 7.49
C THR A 41 38.79 7.24 7.66
N ILE A 42 39.45 6.47 6.79
CA ILE A 42 39.54 5.01 6.96
C ILE A 42 40.36 4.66 8.20
N CYS A 43 41.46 5.37 8.43
CA CYS A 43 42.29 5.22 9.63
C CYS A 43 41.49 5.54 10.91
N ASP A 44 40.75 6.65 10.92
CA ASP A 44 39.91 7.06 12.05
C ASP A 44 38.82 6.02 12.35
N ILE A 45 38.20 5.44 11.32
CA ILE A 45 37.20 4.36 11.45
C ILE A 45 37.85 3.12 12.06
N LYS A 46 39.05 2.74 11.59
CA LYS A 46 39.81 1.61 12.15
C LYS A 46 40.14 1.82 13.62
N ASN A 47 40.59 3.02 13.99
CA ASN A 47 40.93 3.37 15.37
C ASN A 47 39.69 3.43 16.29
N SER A 48 38.53 3.76 15.72
CA SER A 48 37.25 3.82 16.45
C SER A 48 36.50 2.48 16.48
N LYS A 49 37.11 1.37 16.06
CA LYS A 49 36.47 0.05 15.91
C LYS A 49 35.74 -0.42 17.17
N SER A 50 36.41 -0.42 18.32
CA SER A 50 35.83 -0.88 19.59
C SER A 50 34.62 -0.02 20.02
N THR A 51 34.72 1.29 19.84
CA THR A 51 33.66 2.24 20.18
C THR A 51 32.45 2.07 19.26
N LEU A 52 32.68 1.84 17.96
CA LEU A 52 31.62 1.58 16.98
C LEU A 52 30.88 0.27 17.26
N LEU A 53 31.61 -0.81 17.58
CA LEU A 53 31.02 -2.11 17.90
C LEU A 53 30.18 -2.04 19.18
N ASN A 54 30.70 -1.42 20.25
CA ASN A 54 29.95 -1.22 21.49
C ASN A 54 28.70 -0.35 21.30
N PHE A 55 28.78 0.66 20.44
CA PHE A 55 27.63 1.51 20.16
C PHE A 55 26.55 0.79 19.35
N VAL A 56 26.94 -0.05 18.40
CA VAL A 56 26.01 -0.83 17.58
C VAL A 56 25.36 -1.95 18.38
N SER A 57 26.12 -2.65 19.24
CA SER A 57 25.54 -3.70 20.09
C SER A 57 24.47 -3.15 21.05
N VAL A 58 24.66 -1.95 21.60
CA VAL A 58 23.63 -1.27 22.40
C VAL A 58 22.41 -0.89 21.54
N LEU A 59 22.63 -0.41 20.31
CA LEU A 59 21.54 -0.05 19.39
C LEU A 59 20.71 -1.26 18.92
N GLU A 60 21.34 -2.41 18.68
CA GLU A 60 20.66 -3.65 18.26
C GLU A 60 19.73 -4.19 19.35
N ASN A 61 20.04 -3.94 20.63
CA ASN A 61 19.20 -4.30 21.77
C ASN A 61 18.06 -3.29 22.05
N GLU A 62 18.11 -2.09 21.47
CA GLU A 62 17.17 -0.98 21.70
C GLU A 62 16.38 -0.59 20.44
N ASP A 63 16.22 -1.49 19.46
CA ASP A 63 15.52 -1.27 18.18
C ASP A 63 16.05 -0.07 17.36
N GLY A 64 17.34 0.25 17.50
CA GLY A 64 17.99 1.35 16.81
C GLY A 64 18.26 1.09 15.33
N SER A 65 18.31 2.14 14.50
CA SER A 65 18.55 1.98 13.06
C SER A 65 20.03 1.94 12.67
N SER A 66 20.47 0.86 12.03
CA SER A 66 21.79 0.69 11.40
C SER A 66 22.08 1.68 10.25
N SER A 67 21.02 2.32 9.72
CA SER A 67 21.11 3.36 8.67
C SER A 67 21.64 4.72 9.18
N ARG A 68 21.78 4.86 10.50
CA ARG A 68 22.28 6.07 11.17
C ARG A 68 23.72 6.37 10.74
N LYS A 69 24.05 7.66 10.58
CA LYS A 69 25.39 8.12 10.13
C LYS A 69 26.29 8.69 11.23
N THR A 70 25.71 8.96 12.40
CA THR A 70 26.39 9.61 13.53
C THR A 70 26.17 8.86 14.83
N MET A 71 27.18 8.76 15.69
CA MET A 71 27.05 8.24 17.05
C MET A 71 26.52 9.31 18.03
N LYS A 72 26.26 10.55 17.59
CA LYS A 72 25.77 11.63 18.45
C LYS A 72 24.45 11.26 19.11
N THR A 73 24.46 11.13 20.43
CA THR A 73 23.28 10.88 21.27
C THR A 73 22.39 12.11 21.37
N ALA A 74 21.18 11.90 21.87
CA ALA A 74 20.29 13.00 22.22
C ALA A 74 20.89 13.85 23.35
N THR A 75 20.61 15.16 23.32
CA THR A 75 20.96 16.05 24.44
C THR A 75 20.33 15.57 25.74
N ASN A 76 19.09 15.06 25.68
CA ASN A 76 18.36 14.50 26.82
C ASN A 76 18.06 13.02 26.53
N LYS A 77 19.06 12.13 26.72
CA LYS A 77 18.92 10.69 26.41
C LYS A 77 17.73 10.04 27.12
N ASN A 78 17.60 10.25 28.43
CA ASN A 78 16.54 9.63 29.23
C ASN A 78 15.12 10.00 28.76
N LEU A 79 14.93 11.27 28.37
CA LEU A 79 13.66 11.75 27.81
C LEU A 79 13.37 11.07 26.46
N GLU A 80 14.37 11.02 25.59
CA GLU A 80 14.24 10.43 24.26
C GLU A 80 13.94 8.93 24.33
N ASP A 81 14.63 8.18 25.19
CA ASP A 81 14.39 6.76 25.41
C ASP A 81 12.98 6.51 25.96
N ALA A 82 12.49 7.36 26.87
CA ALA A 82 11.13 7.27 27.40
C ALA A 82 10.06 7.53 26.32
N VAL A 83 10.28 8.53 25.46
CA VAL A 83 9.39 8.84 24.33
C VAL A 83 9.38 7.68 23.33
N PHE A 84 10.54 7.08 23.05
CA PHE A 84 10.65 5.97 22.12
C PHE A 84 10.00 4.69 22.64
N LYS A 85 10.21 4.33 23.92
CA LYS A 85 9.52 3.20 24.55
C LYS A 85 8.00 3.36 24.50
N TRP A 86 7.50 4.56 24.81
CA TRP A 86 6.08 4.85 24.69
C TRP A 86 5.58 4.73 23.24
N PHE A 87 6.36 5.23 22.27
CA PHE A 87 6.04 5.10 20.86
C PHE A 87 5.90 3.62 20.44
N LEU A 88 6.85 2.76 20.83
CA LEU A 88 6.78 1.32 20.54
C LEU A 88 5.54 0.67 21.15
N GLN A 89 5.21 0.99 22.41
CA GLN A 89 4.00 0.49 23.07
C GLN A 89 2.72 0.90 22.35
N GLN A 90 2.62 2.15 21.89
CA GLN A 90 1.47 2.58 21.12
C GLN A 90 1.38 1.88 19.76
N ARG A 91 2.52 1.62 19.12
CA ARG A 91 2.57 0.90 17.85
C ARG A 91 2.22 -0.59 18.00
N SER A 92 2.60 -1.24 19.10
CA SER A 92 2.23 -2.64 19.36
C SER A 92 0.72 -2.81 19.60
N MET A 93 0.05 -1.77 20.11
CA MET A 93 -1.41 -1.72 20.24
C MET A 93 -2.12 -1.31 18.93
N GLY A 94 -1.38 -1.05 17.86
CA GLY A 94 -1.94 -0.65 16.56
C GLY A 94 -2.29 0.84 16.43
N ASN A 95 -2.05 1.67 17.45
CA ASN A 95 -2.44 3.08 17.43
C ASN A 95 -1.59 3.88 16.43
N PRO A 96 -2.21 4.72 15.57
CA PRO A 96 -1.48 5.62 14.69
C PRO A 96 -0.88 6.77 15.51
N ILE A 97 0.43 7.00 15.38
CA ILE A 97 1.14 8.07 16.08
C ILE A 97 1.72 9.05 15.06
N SER A 98 1.14 10.26 15.03
CA SER A 98 1.62 11.36 14.18
C SER A 98 2.76 12.12 14.85
N GLY A 99 3.49 12.91 14.04
CA GLY A 99 4.54 13.81 14.54
C GLY A 99 4.08 14.76 15.65
N PRO A 100 2.92 15.44 15.51
CA PRO A 100 2.36 16.29 16.58
C PRO A 100 2.06 15.53 17.88
N ILE A 101 1.45 14.33 17.79
CA ILE A 101 1.14 13.50 18.97
C ILE A 101 2.43 13.12 19.71
N LEU A 102 3.47 12.76 18.97
CA LEU A 102 4.78 12.43 19.53
C LEU A 102 5.43 13.63 20.22
N CYS A 103 5.28 14.84 19.67
CA CYS A 103 5.79 16.07 20.27
C CYS A 103 5.07 16.42 21.58
N GLU A 104 3.73 16.29 21.62
CA GLU A 104 2.97 16.52 22.84
C GLU A 104 3.34 15.52 23.93
N LYS A 105 3.49 14.23 23.58
CA LYS A 105 3.97 13.25 24.57
C LYS A 105 5.36 13.58 25.10
N ALA A 106 6.26 14.05 24.24
CA ALA A 106 7.61 14.43 24.64
C ALA A 106 7.62 15.62 25.60
N LYS A 107 6.71 16.60 25.45
CA LYS A 107 6.56 17.69 26.43
C LYS A 107 6.09 17.17 27.79
N ILE A 108 5.07 16.31 27.80
CA ILE A 108 4.55 15.71 29.05
C ILE A 108 5.64 14.91 29.76
N LEU A 109 6.41 14.12 29.03
CA LEU A 109 7.52 13.35 29.61
C LEU A 109 8.68 14.27 30.04
N ALA A 110 8.93 15.37 29.34
CA ALA A 110 9.94 16.34 29.73
C ALA A 110 9.61 17.00 31.06
N GLU A 111 8.37 17.43 31.25
CA GLU A 111 7.90 18.00 32.52
C GLU A 111 8.04 16.98 33.67
N LYS A 112 7.60 15.74 33.46
CA LYS A 112 7.71 14.67 34.47
C LYS A 112 9.15 14.31 34.85
N LEU A 113 10.09 14.48 33.92
CA LEU A 113 11.50 14.20 34.13
C LEU A 113 12.31 15.44 34.54
N GLY A 114 11.65 16.59 34.77
CA GLY A 114 12.29 17.82 35.22
C GLY A 114 13.00 18.62 34.11
N TYR A 115 12.76 18.33 32.83
CA TYR A 115 13.32 19.04 31.69
C TYR A 115 12.43 20.21 31.24
N SER A 116 12.26 21.22 32.10
CA SER A 116 11.35 22.36 31.87
C SER A 116 11.73 23.26 30.67
N SER A 117 13.00 23.28 30.25
CA SER A 117 13.47 24.05 29.10
C SER A 117 13.33 23.31 27.76
N PHE A 118 12.85 22.07 27.77
CA PHE A 118 12.74 21.24 26.58
C PHE A 118 11.69 21.78 25.60
N LYS A 119 12.10 21.93 24.34
CA LYS A 119 11.20 22.27 23.24
C LYS A 119 11.12 21.11 22.25
N ALA A 120 9.94 20.52 22.13
CA ALA A 120 9.60 19.54 21.09
C ALA A 120 9.50 20.21 19.70
N SER A 121 10.62 20.79 19.24
CA SER A 121 10.72 21.51 17.98
C SER A 121 10.68 20.55 16.79
N ASN A 122 10.38 21.08 15.60
CA ASN A 122 10.47 20.33 14.34
C ASN A 122 11.88 19.73 14.12
N GLY A 123 12.93 20.45 14.55
CA GLY A 123 14.30 19.95 14.50
C GLY A 123 14.53 18.77 15.45
N TRP A 124 13.99 18.82 16.66
CA TRP A 124 14.03 17.68 17.59
C TRP A 124 13.28 16.48 17.02
N LEU A 125 12.04 16.66 16.54
CA LEU A 125 11.23 15.58 15.98
C LEU A 125 11.93 14.91 14.78
N ARG A 126 12.52 15.70 13.88
CA ARG A 126 13.29 15.19 12.74
C ARG A 126 14.46 14.33 13.21
N ASN A 127 15.21 14.79 14.21
CA ASN A 127 16.37 14.07 14.73
C ASN A 127 15.97 12.81 15.51
N PHE A 128 14.88 12.87 16.28
CA PHE A 128 14.27 11.72 16.95
C PHE A 128 13.92 10.63 15.93
N LYS A 129 13.13 10.99 14.90
CA LYS A 129 12.74 10.07 13.82
C LYS A 129 13.97 9.44 13.16
N PHE A 130 14.99 10.24 12.87
CA PHE A 130 16.23 9.75 12.26
C PHE A 130 17.03 8.82 13.16
N ARG A 131 17.15 9.13 14.47
CA ARG A 131 17.92 8.31 15.42
C ARG A 131 17.27 6.96 15.68
N HIS A 132 15.94 6.94 15.77
CA HIS A 132 15.13 5.76 16.08
C HIS A 132 14.59 5.05 14.83
N GLY A 133 14.97 5.49 13.62
CA GLY A 133 14.50 4.88 12.37
C GLY A 133 12.99 4.98 12.14
N VAL A 134 12.30 5.90 12.83
CA VAL A 134 10.86 6.10 12.68
C VAL A 134 10.57 6.74 11.33
N ARG A 135 9.78 6.05 10.51
CA ARG A 135 9.37 6.50 9.18
C ARG A 135 7.88 6.83 9.18
N GLU A 136 7.53 7.79 8.33
CA GLU A 136 6.14 8.11 8.04
C GLU A 136 5.74 7.26 6.84
N LEU A 137 4.72 6.43 7.02
CA LEU A 137 4.16 5.56 6.00
C LEU A 137 2.68 5.93 5.88
N ASP A 138 2.16 5.95 4.65
CA ASP A 138 0.72 6.02 4.44
C ASP A 138 0.08 4.76 5.05
N LEU A 139 -0.96 4.95 5.86
CA LEU A 139 -1.74 3.86 6.44
C LEU A 139 -2.52 3.17 5.30
N ALA A 140 -1.87 2.25 4.60
CA ALA A 140 -2.51 1.45 3.56
C ALA A 140 -3.14 0.19 4.18
N GLY A 141 -4.47 0.14 4.13
CA GLY A 141 -5.28 -1.05 4.40
C GLY A 141 -5.52 -1.35 5.88
N GLU A 142 -6.75 -1.76 6.20
CA GLU A 142 -7.21 -2.19 7.52
C GLU A 142 -6.59 -3.55 7.94
N LYS A 143 -5.26 -3.70 7.87
CA LYS A 143 -4.59 -4.96 8.24
C LYS A 143 -4.65 -5.29 9.74
N LEU A 144 -4.97 -4.32 10.60
CA LEU A 144 -4.87 -4.47 12.05
C LEU A 144 -6.18 -4.89 12.74
N SER A 145 -7.31 -4.92 12.02
CA SER A 145 -8.62 -5.26 12.60
C SER A 145 -9.15 -6.65 12.18
N ALA A 146 -8.35 -7.44 11.46
CA ALA A 146 -8.74 -8.79 11.06
C ALA A 146 -8.41 -9.77 12.18
N ASP A 147 -9.42 -10.45 12.71
CA ASP A 147 -9.22 -11.73 13.41
C ASP A 147 -8.60 -12.71 12.42
N SER A 148 -7.29 -12.95 12.55
CA SER A 148 -6.53 -13.81 11.64
C SER A 148 -7.06 -15.24 11.64
N ALA A 149 -7.56 -15.73 12.78
CA ALA A 149 -8.12 -17.08 12.88
C ALA A 149 -9.47 -17.18 12.17
N ALA A 150 -10.33 -16.17 12.31
CA ALA A 150 -11.60 -16.10 11.56
C ALA A 150 -11.35 -15.97 10.05
N ALA A 151 -10.34 -15.20 9.64
CA ALA A 151 -9.95 -15.07 8.24
C ALA A 151 -9.42 -16.39 7.67
N GLU A 152 -8.54 -17.10 8.37
CA GLU A 152 -8.01 -18.40 7.95
C GLU A 152 -9.10 -19.46 7.81
N ASN A 153 -10.00 -19.57 8.78
CA ASN A 153 -11.14 -20.49 8.73
C ASN A 153 -12.08 -20.15 7.56
N PHE A 154 -12.30 -18.87 7.27
CA PHE A 154 -13.07 -18.47 6.09
C PHE A 154 -12.35 -18.83 4.79
N ILE A 155 -11.03 -18.60 4.68
CA ILE A 155 -10.25 -18.99 3.50
C ILE A 155 -10.41 -20.49 3.24
N GLU A 156 -10.31 -21.31 4.28
CA GLU A 156 -10.44 -22.76 4.16
C GLU A 156 -11.84 -23.16 3.69
N LYS A 157 -12.89 -22.67 4.35
CA LYS A 157 -14.28 -22.89 3.93
C LYS A 157 -14.55 -22.42 2.51
N PHE A 158 -14.00 -21.27 2.14
CA PHE A 158 -14.13 -20.68 0.81
C PHE A 158 -13.44 -21.53 -0.25
N LYS A 159 -12.22 -22.02 0.02
CA LYS A 159 -11.49 -22.93 -0.86
C LYS A 159 -12.26 -24.22 -1.06
N THR A 160 -12.69 -24.88 0.02
CA THR A 160 -13.48 -26.12 -0.06
C THR A 160 -14.78 -25.92 -0.84
N ALA A 161 -15.46 -24.78 -0.64
CA ALA A 161 -16.66 -24.45 -1.39
C ALA A 161 -16.36 -24.24 -2.89
N ALA A 162 -15.28 -23.52 -3.22
CA ALA A 162 -14.87 -23.27 -4.61
C ALA A 162 -14.37 -24.53 -5.32
N GLU A 163 -13.69 -25.45 -4.62
CA GLU A 163 -13.23 -26.75 -5.13
C GLU A 163 -14.38 -27.66 -5.57
N SER A 164 -15.59 -27.44 -5.06
CA SER A 164 -16.79 -28.17 -5.50
C SER A 164 -17.33 -27.72 -6.86
N TYR A 165 -16.77 -26.66 -7.46
CA TYR A 165 -17.12 -26.15 -8.77
C TYR A 165 -16.00 -26.44 -9.79
N ASP A 166 -16.38 -26.55 -11.05
CA ASP A 166 -15.41 -26.57 -12.15
C ASP A 166 -14.75 -25.18 -12.24
N PRO A 167 -13.40 -25.07 -12.19
CA PRO A 167 -12.69 -23.80 -12.34
C PRO A 167 -13.11 -22.99 -13.59
N GLU A 168 -13.53 -23.68 -14.65
CA GLU A 168 -14.06 -23.07 -15.88
C GLU A 168 -15.30 -22.19 -15.62
N PHE A 169 -16.06 -22.48 -14.55
CA PHE A 169 -17.30 -21.81 -14.17
C PHE A 169 -17.25 -21.11 -12.80
N VAL A 170 -16.03 -20.88 -12.29
CA VAL A 170 -15.79 -19.97 -11.17
C VAL A 170 -15.40 -18.62 -11.72
N TYR A 171 -16.19 -17.59 -11.45
CA TYR A 171 -15.98 -16.22 -11.92
C TYR A 171 -15.65 -15.28 -10.76
N ASN A 172 -14.83 -14.28 -11.04
CA ASN A 172 -14.60 -13.14 -10.16
C ASN A 172 -15.02 -11.87 -10.92
N ALA A 173 -15.84 -11.03 -10.28
CA ALA A 173 -16.16 -9.70 -10.75
C ALA A 173 -15.75 -8.62 -9.73
N ASP A 174 -15.18 -7.53 -10.24
CA ASP A 174 -14.66 -6.44 -9.44
C ASP A 174 -14.80 -5.09 -10.13
N GLU A 175 -15.16 -4.06 -9.36
CA GLU A 175 -15.32 -2.69 -9.83
C GLU A 175 -14.06 -1.84 -9.61
N THR A 176 -13.72 -1.07 -10.65
CA THR A 176 -12.71 -0.02 -10.55
C THR A 176 -13.25 1.33 -10.97
N GLY A 177 -12.91 2.37 -10.21
CA GLY A 177 -13.24 3.75 -10.54
C GLY A 177 -12.09 4.44 -11.26
N LEU A 178 -12.33 4.92 -12.48
CA LEU A 178 -11.37 5.70 -13.25
C LEU A 178 -11.75 7.19 -13.25
N VAL A 179 -10.87 8.03 -12.69
CA VAL A 179 -11.01 9.50 -12.76
C VAL A 179 -10.19 10.04 -13.92
N TRP A 180 -10.73 9.92 -15.12
CA TRP A 180 -9.99 10.12 -16.38
C TRP A 180 -9.64 11.59 -16.68
N LYS A 181 -10.28 12.56 -16.01
CA LYS A 181 -9.95 14.00 -16.13
C LYS A 181 -9.18 14.56 -14.91
N ALA A 182 -8.71 13.71 -14.00
CA ALA A 182 -7.93 14.19 -12.87
C ALA A 182 -6.54 14.65 -13.33
N LEU A 183 -6.24 15.94 -13.18
CA LEU A 183 -4.88 16.47 -13.31
C LEU A 183 -4.08 16.21 -12.02
N PRO A 184 -2.74 16.16 -12.09
CA PRO A 184 -1.88 16.06 -10.92
C PRO A 184 -2.19 17.14 -9.88
N LYS A 185 -2.19 16.77 -8.60
CA LYS A 185 -2.41 17.72 -7.49
C LYS A 185 -1.22 18.65 -7.25
N THR A 186 -0.05 18.29 -7.76
CA THR A 186 1.21 19.00 -7.56
C THR A 186 1.81 19.37 -8.91
N THR A 187 2.35 20.57 -9.00
CA THR A 187 3.11 21.05 -10.16
C THR A 187 4.49 21.53 -9.72
N LEU A 188 5.48 21.40 -10.59
CA LEU A 188 6.79 22.00 -10.37
C LEU A 188 6.69 23.48 -10.69
N ALA A 189 6.64 24.32 -9.66
CA ALA A 189 6.59 25.77 -9.79
C ALA A 189 8.01 26.37 -9.84
N SER A 190 8.19 27.41 -10.64
CA SER A 190 9.43 28.18 -10.70
C SER A 190 9.73 28.84 -9.35
N LYS A 191 11.00 28.98 -9.00
CA LYS A 191 11.42 29.72 -7.79
C LYS A 191 11.02 31.21 -7.82
N ARG A 192 10.62 31.73 -9.00
CA ARG A 192 10.13 33.10 -9.21
C ARG A 192 8.60 33.21 -9.10
N GLU A 193 7.89 32.09 -9.02
CA GLU A 193 6.44 32.06 -8.81
C GLU A 193 6.14 32.02 -7.31
N SER A 194 5.45 33.04 -6.79
CA SER A 194 5.00 33.09 -5.40
C SER A 194 3.82 32.15 -5.12
N SER A 195 3.08 31.77 -6.17
CA SER A 195 1.99 30.80 -6.12
C SER A 195 1.70 30.25 -7.52
N ALA A 196 1.49 28.93 -7.64
CA ALA A 196 0.96 28.33 -8.87
C ALA A 196 -0.58 28.29 -8.78
N PRO A 197 -1.32 28.98 -9.66
CA PRO A 197 -2.78 28.92 -9.68
C PRO A 197 -3.25 27.49 -10.01
N GLY A 198 -3.90 26.83 -9.05
CA GLY A 198 -4.47 25.51 -9.26
C GLY A 198 -5.70 25.57 -10.17
N HIS A 199 -5.85 24.59 -11.06
CA HIS A 199 -7.11 24.37 -11.75
C HIS A 199 -8.03 23.49 -10.90
N LYS A 200 -9.34 23.76 -10.91
CA LYS A 200 -10.32 22.86 -10.28
C LYS A 200 -10.21 21.50 -10.95
N VAL A 201 -9.73 20.50 -10.21
CA VAL A 201 -9.60 19.13 -10.72
C VAL A 201 -10.98 18.64 -11.14
N SER A 202 -11.13 18.31 -12.42
CA SER A 202 -12.33 17.64 -12.89
C SER A 202 -12.35 16.25 -12.28
N LYS A 203 -13.34 16.00 -11.40
CA LYS A 203 -13.58 14.71 -10.76
C LYS A 203 -14.52 13.84 -11.61
N GLU A 204 -14.57 14.06 -12.91
CA GLU A 204 -15.35 13.20 -13.80
C GLU A 204 -14.82 11.77 -13.70
N ARG A 205 -15.72 10.89 -13.28
CA ARG A 205 -15.45 9.49 -13.00
C ARG A 205 -16.27 8.63 -13.95
N VAL A 206 -15.68 7.52 -14.35
CA VAL A 206 -16.40 6.35 -14.85
C VAL A 206 -16.09 5.17 -13.94
N THR A 207 -17.06 4.29 -13.75
CA THR A 207 -16.84 3.01 -13.07
C THR A 207 -16.86 1.91 -14.10
N VAL A 208 -15.91 0.99 -14.01
CA VAL A 208 -15.83 -0.20 -14.87
C VAL A 208 -15.96 -1.42 -13.98
N LEU A 209 -16.89 -2.32 -14.32
CA LEU A 209 -16.97 -3.65 -13.75
C LEU A 209 -16.35 -4.63 -14.74
N ASN A 210 -15.38 -5.39 -14.24
CA ASN A 210 -14.70 -6.44 -14.99
C ASN A 210 -15.13 -7.80 -14.43
N CYS A 211 -15.32 -8.80 -15.29
CA CYS A 211 -15.63 -10.16 -14.86
C CYS A 211 -14.93 -11.19 -15.75
N ALA A 212 -14.28 -12.17 -15.13
CA ALA A 212 -13.59 -13.25 -15.82
C ALA A 212 -13.64 -14.56 -15.02
N ASN A 213 -13.51 -15.69 -15.70
CA ASN A 213 -13.40 -16.98 -15.01
C ASN A 213 -12.00 -17.23 -14.45
N SER A 214 -11.89 -18.24 -13.59
CA SER A 214 -10.67 -18.55 -12.85
C SER A 214 -9.54 -19.08 -13.74
N THR A 215 -9.87 -19.69 -14.89
CA THR A 215 -8.91 -20.12 -15.90
C THR A 215 -8.41 -18.96 -16.78
N GLY A 216 -9.14 -17.83 -16.78
CA GLY A 216 -8.81 -16.62 -17.54
C GLY A 216 -9.10 -16.68 -19.04
N ASN A 217 -9.67 -17.79 -19.53
CA ASN A 217 -9.98 -18.00 -20.94
C ASN A 217 -11.31 -17.35 -21.37
N HIS A 218 -12.22 -17.06 -20.42
CA HIS A 218 -13.51 -16.45 -20.67
C HIS A 218 -13.63 -15.14 -19.89
N LYS A 219 -13.72 -14.04 -20.65
CA LYS A 219 -13.84 -12.67 -20.14
C LYS A 219 -15.13 -12.07 -20.65
N LEU A 220 -15.93 -11.53 -19.74
CA LEU A 220 -17.20 -10.92 -20.11
C LEU A 220 -17.00 -9.51 -20.67
N PRO A 221 -17.94 -9.01 -21.49
CA PRO A 221 -17.98 -7.61 -21.86
C PRO A 221 -17.98 -6.70 -20.62
N LEU A 222 -17.19 -5.63 -20.67
CA LEU A 222 -17.12 -4.66 -19.57
C LEU A 222 -18.47 -4.00 -19.35
N LEU A 223 -18.87 -3.81 -18.09
CA LEU A 223 -19.91 -2.85 -17.75
C LEU A 223 -19.25 -1.49 -17.47
N LEU A 224 -19.61 -0.48 -18.24
CA LEU A 224 -19.15 0.90 -18.07
C LEU A 224 -20.30 1.76 -17.55
N ILE A 225 -20.10 2.37 -16.38
CA ILE A 225 -21.04 3.30 -15.77
C ILE A 225 -20.51 4.72 -15.91
N GLY A 226 -21.19 5.53 -16.71
CA GLY A 226 -20.89 6.96 -16.89
C GLY A 226 -21.95 7.86 -16.27
N GLN A 227 -21.69 9.17 -16.24
CA GLN A 227 -22.64 10.16 -15.72
C GLN A 227 -23.78 10.46 -16.69
N SER A 228 -23.46 10.57 -17.99
CA SER A 228 -24.42 10.95 -19.03
C SER A 228 -25.13 9.74 -19.60
N LYS A 229 -26.45 9.81 -19.82
CA LYS A 229 -27.18 8.78 -20.56
C LYS A 229 -26.67 8.60 -21.99
N ASN A 230 -26.31 9.71 -22.64
CA ASN A 230 -25.75 9.74 -23.99
C ASN A 230 -24.48 10.58 -24.00
N PRO A 231 -23.31 9.99 -23.67
CA PRO A 231 -22.03 10.68 -23.76
C PRO A 231 -21.77 11.17 -25.19
N ARG A 232 -21.23 12.39 -25.32
CA ARG A 232 -20.83 12.91 -26.65
C ARG A 232 -19.82 12.00 -27.35
N ALA A 233 -19.02 11.26 -26.58
CA ALA A 233 -18.06 10.27 -27.08
C ALA A 233 -18.72 9.12 -27.86
N PHE A 234 -20.02 8.86 -27.64
CA PHE A 234 -20.75 7.81 -28.36
C PHE A 234 -21.52 8.35 -29.57
N LYS A 235 -21.36 9.63 -29.91
CA LYS A 235 -21.99 10.21 -31.10
C LYS A 235 -21.51 9.42 -32.33
N ASN A 236 -22.46 8.89 -33.09
CA ASN A 236 -22.27 8.05 -34.28
C ASN A 236 -21.73 6.62 -34.03
N VAL A 237 -21.67 6.15 -32.78
CA VAL A 237 -21.32 4.76 -32.48
C VAL A 237 -22.57 3.89 -32.55
N LYS A 238 -22.63 2.97 -33.53
CA LYS A 238 -23.81 2.11 -33.76
C LYS A 238 -23.86 0.88 -32.86
N LYS A 239 -22.70 0.32 -32.50
CA LYS A 239 -22.58 -0.87 -31.64
C LYS A 239 -21.40 -0.67 -30.71
N LEU A 240 -21.63 -0.82 -29.41
CA LEU A 240 -20.58 -0.80 -28.39
C LEU A 240 -20.19 -2.25 -28.07
N PRO A 241 -18.88 -2.55 -27.94
CA PRO A 241 -18.41 -3.87 -27.51
C PRO A 241 -18.50 -4.06 -25.98
N LEU A 242 -19.21 -3.16 -25.29
CA LEU A 242 -19.34 -3.11 -23.84
C LEU A 242 -20.78 -2.80 -23.47
N PHE A 243 -21.15 -3.13 -22.24
CA PHE A 243 -22.46 -2.83 -21.69
C PHE A 243 -22.40 -1.45 -21.01
N TYR A 244 -23.16 -0.47 -21.51
CA TYR A 244 -23.12 0.89 -20.98
C TYR A 244 -24.37 1.20 -20.16
N LYS A 245 -24.16 1.77 -18.97
CA LYS A 245 -25.24 2.33 -18.14
C LYS A 245 -24.87 3.73 -17.67
N SER A 246 -25.89 4.53 -17.39
CA SER A 246 -25.70 5.89 -16.86
C SER A 246 -26.24 6.02 -15.46
N GLN A 247 -25.43 6.59 -14.57
CA GLN A 247 -25.79 6.90 -13.20
C GLN A 247 -25.23 8.30 -12.85
N PRO A 248 -25.99 9.23 -12.26
CA PRO A 248 -25.56 10.64 -12.12
C PRO A 248 -24.21 10.86 -11.43
N LYS A 249 -23.83 9.99 -10.49
CA LYS A 249 -22.54 10.01 -9.80
C LYS A 249 -21.49 9.09 -10.44
N ALA A 250 -21.87 8.27 -11.43
CA ALA A 250 -21.11 7.17 -12.01
C ALA A 250 -20.65 6.14 -10.96
N TRP A 251 -21.57 5.73 -10.07
CA TRP A 251 -21.36 4.66 -9.09
C TRP A 251 -22.15 3.41 -9.45
N MET A 252 -21.62 2.25 -9.03
CA MET A 252 -22.39 1.01 -9.00
C MET A 252 -23.56 1.14 -8.03
N THR A 253 -24.65 0.46 -8.33
CA THR A 253 -25.83 0.34 -7.46
C THR A 253 -26.36 -1.09 -7.58
N ALA A 254 -27.08 -1.57 -6.57
CA ALA A 254 -27.66 -2.92 -6.59
C ALA A 254 -28.52 -3.17 -7.82
N ALA A 255 -29.33 -2.19 -8.24
CA ALA A 255 -30.16 -2.30 -9.44
C ALA A 255 -29.32 -2.47 -10.73
N LEU A 256 -28.24 -1.68 -10.88
CA LEU A 256 -27.35 -1.79 -12.04
C LEU A 256 -26.57 -3.11 -12.04
N PHE A 257 -26.17 -3.59 -10.86
CA PHE A 257 -25.50 -4.88 -10.72
C PHE A 257 -26.44 -6.02 -11.10
N THR A 258 -27.68 -6.05 -10.58
CA THR A 258 -28.70 -7.05 -10.95
C THR A 258 -28.99 -7.02 -12.44
N GLU A 259 -29.13 -5.85 -13.04
CA GLU A 259 -29.36 -5.70 -14.47
C GLU A 259 -28.19 -6.27 -15.30
N TRP A 260 -26.94 -5.99 -14.91
CA TRP A 260 -25.77 -6.61 -15.54
C TRP A 260 -25.73 -8.13 -15.34
N TYR A 261 -26.10 -8.61 -14.15
CA TYR A 261 -26.11 -10.02 -13.82
C TYR A 261 -27.09 -10.79 -14.74
N ASP A 262 -28.31 -10.27 -14.88
CA ASP A 262 -29.36 -10.91 -15.66
C ASP A 262 -29.18 -10.71 -17.18
N GLU A 263 -28.72 -9.53 -17.65
CA GLU A 263 -28.60 -9.22 -19.08
C GLU A 263 -27.25 -9.62 -19.71
N VAL A 264 -26.17 -9.71 -18.92
CA VAL A 264 -24.82 -9.96 -19.43
C VAL A 264 -24.22 -11.22 -18.83
N PHE A 265 -24.17 -11.33 -17.51
CA PHE A 265 -23.47 -12.44 -16.85
C PHE A 265 -24.07 -13.80 -17.20
N ILE A 266 -25.35 -14.01 -16.93
CA ILE A 266 -26.02 -15.30 -17.18
C ILE A 266 -25.99 -15.66 -18.68
N PRO A 267 -26.37 -14.77 -19.62
CA PRO A 267 -26.37 -15.13 -21.05
C PRO A 267 -24.99 -15.47 -21.61
N GLU A 268 -23.95 -14.70 -21.26
CA GLU A 268 -22.59 -14.97 -21.74
C GLU A 268 -22.02 -16.26 -21.13
N VAL A 269 -22.26 -16.52 -19.85
CA VAL A 269 -21.82 -17.78 -19.21
C VAL A 269 -22.52 -18.99 -19.84
N LYS A 270 -23.83 -18.91 -20.13
CA LYS A 270 -24.55 -19.99 -20.82
C LYS A 270 -24.04 -20.23 -22.23
N LYS A 271 -23.74 -19.16 -22.96
CA LYS A 271 -23.14 -19.25 -24.29
C LYS A 271 -21.77 -19.93 -24.22
N HIS A 272 -20.97 -19.61 -23.21
CA HIS A 272 -19.69 -20.26 -22.95
C HIS A 272 -19.86 -21.74 -22.61
N GLN A 273 -20.77 -22.08 -21.68
CA GLN A 273 -21.14 -23.47 -21.33
C GLN A 273 -21.48 -24.31 -22.55
N LYS A 274 -22.30 -23.75 -23.45
CA LYS A 274 -22.65 -24.39 -24.73
C LYS A 274 -21.43 -24.59 -25.63
N SER A 275 -20.56 -23.57 -25.73
CA SER A 275 -19.37 -23.65 -26.57
C SER A 275 -18.35 -24.71 -26.11
N VAL A 276 -18.28 -24.97 -24.80
CA VAL A 276 -17.39 -25.98 -24.21
C VAL A 276 -18.10 -27.32 -23.96
N GLY A 277 -19.37 -27.47 -24.35
CA GLY A 277 -20.14 -28.70 -24.19
C GLY A 277 -20.48 -29.08 -22.74
N LYS A 278 -20.52 -28.09 -21.82
CA LYS A 278 -20.80 -28.28 -20.39
C LYS A 278 -22.06 -27.51 -19.96
N GLU A 279 -23.13 -27.66 -20.74
CA GLU A 279 -24.43 -27.09 -20.40
C GLU A 279 -24.93 -27.66 -19.06
N GLY A 280 -25.52 -26.81 -18.21
CA GLY A 280 -26.04 -27.22 -16.91
C GLY A 280 -25.02 -27.27 -15.78
N SER A 281 -23.73 -27.00 -16.03
CA SER A 281 -22.74 -26.89 -14.96
C SER A 281 -23.11 -25.78 -13.96
N LYS A 282 -22.79 -26.02 -12.68
CA LYS A 282 -22.95 -25.02 -11.62
C LYS A 282 -21.92 -23.91 -11.80
N VAL A 283 -22.36 -22.67 -11.58
CA VAL A 283 -21.57 -21.45 -11.75
C VAL A 283 -21.47 -20.75 -10.40
N LEU A 284 -20.25 -20.36 -10.04
CA LEU A 284 -19.99 -19.56 -8.84
C LEU A 284 -19.47 -18.18 -9.25
N LEU A 285 -20.16 -17.11 -8.87
CA LEU A 285 -19.67 -15.75 -8.97
C LEU A 285 -19.13 -15.28 -7.62
N ILE A 286 -17.91 -14.76 -7.61
CA ILE A 286 -17.26 -14.18 -6.45
C ILE A 286 -17.21 -12.66 -6.65
N VAL A 287 -17.72 -11.92 -5.68
CA VAL A 287 -17.72 -10.46 -5.66
C VAL A 287 -17.26 -9.95 -4.30
N ASP A 288 -16.86 -8.68 -4.21
CA ASP A 288 -16.56 -8.07 -2.92
C ASP A 288 -17.83 -7.84 -2.09
N ASN A 289 -17.66 -7.74 -0.77
CA ASN A 289 -18.76 -7.46 0.15
C ASN A 289 -19.06 -5.95 0.21
N ALA A 290 -19.53 -5.40 -0.91
CA ALA A 290 -19.95 -4.00 -0.99
C ALA A 290 -21.48 -3.85 -0.78
N PRO A 291 -21.94 -2.76 -0.11
CA PRO A 291 -23.37 -2.46 0.02
C PRO A 291 -24.09 -2.24 -1.33
N THR A 292 -23.33 -2.06 -2.40
CA THR A 292 -23.84 -1.92 -3.77
C THR A 292 -24.22 -3.25 -4.40
N HIS A 293 -23.87 -4.38 -3.78
CA HIS A 293 -24.23 -5.71 -4.27
C HIS A 293 -25.53 -6.19 -3.63
N PRO A 294 -26.50 -6.71 -4.41
CA PRO A 294 -27.66 -7.39 -3.86
C PRO A 294 -27.22 -8.59 -3.03
N THR A 295 -28.03 -9.05 -2.09
CA THR A 295 -27.68 -10.22 -1.27
C THR A 295 -27.56 -11.49 -2.12
N ALA A 296 -26.84 -12.50 -1.63
CA ALA A 296 -26.59 -13.74 -2.37
C ALA A 296 -27.90 -14.45 -2.74
N GLU A 297 -28.90 -14.38 -1.87
CA GLU A 297 -30.23 -14.96 -2.09
C GLU A 297 -30.96 -14.27 -3.25
N LEU A 298 -30.80 -12.95 -3.38
CA LEU A 298 -31.39 -12.17 -4.47
C LEU A 298 -30.69 -12.37 -5.80
N LEU A 299 -29.47 -12.91 -5.80
CA LEU A 299 -28.71 -13.25 -7.00
C LEU A 299 -28.78 -14.73 -7.35
N GLU A 300 -29.37 -15.57 -6.50
CA GLU A 300 -29.59 -16.96 -6.86
C GLU A 300 -30.56 -17.05 -8.04
N ARG A 301 -30.15 -17.80 -9.06
CA ARG A 301 -30.97 -18.05 -10.25
C ARG A 301 -30.97 -19.53 -10.57
N GLU A 302 -32.01 -19.94 -11.28
CA GLU A 302 -32.10 -21.28 -11.88
C GLU A 302 -31.94 -22.41 -10.86
N LYS A 303 -32.65 -22.31 -9.73
CA LYS A 303 -32.65 -23.31 -8.66
C LYS A 303 -31.23 -23.61 -8.14
N GLY A 304 -30.40 -22.58 -8.02
CA GLY A 304 -29.05 -22.68 -7.49
C GLY A 304 -28.00 -23.16 -8.47
N GLN A 305 -28.29 -23.18 -9.77
CA GLN A 305 -27.26 -23.37 -10.81
C GLN A 305 -26.30 -22.18 -10.84
N PHE A 306 -26.82 -20.96 -10.68
CA PHE A 306 -26.03 -19.75 -10.56
C PHE A 306 -26.04 -19.28 -9.11
N LYS A 307 -24.86 -19.27 -8.48
CA LYS A 307 -24.68 -18.84 -7.10
C LYS A 307 -23.66 -17.71 -7.02
N THR A 308 -23.89 -16.80 -6.08
CA THR A 308 -22.98 -15.70 -5.78
C THR A 308 -22.49 -15.83 -4.35
N THR A 309 -21.21 -15.58 -4.13
CA THR A 309 -20.59 -15.53 -2.81
C THR A 309 -19.78 -14.25 -2.63
N PHE A 310 -19.70 -13.76 -1.40
CA PHE A 310 -18.99 -12.53 -1.07
C PHE A 310 -17.63 -12.84 -0.47
N CYS A 311 -16.60 -12.17 -0.98
CA CYS A 311 -15.27 -12.22 -0.38
C CYS A 311 -15.26 -11.39 0.91
N LEU A 312 -14.57 -11.88 1.97
CA LEU A 312 -14.40 -11.09 3.18
C LEU A 312 -13.58 -9.81 2.89
N PRO A 313 -13.92 -8.67 3.52
CA PRO A 313 -13.19 -7.40 3.35
C PRO A 313 -11.67 -7.54 3.57
N MET A 314 -11.28 -8.42 4.50
CA MET A 314 -9.88 -8.66 4.86
C MET A 314 -9.08 -9.43 3.80
N LEU A 315 -9.76 -10.12 2.88
CA LEU A 315 -9.15 -10.95 1.83
C LEU A 315 -9.16 -10.28 0.46
N GLN A 316 -9.75 -9.09 0.34
CA GLN A 316 -9.94 -8.40 -0.93
C GLN A 316 -8.60 -8.12 -1.65
N VAL A 317 -7.51 -7.90 -0.91
CA VAL A 317 -6.16 -7.69 -1.48
C VAL A 317 -5.50 -9.01 -1.92
N CYS A 318 -5.85 -10.14 -1.29
CA CYS A 318 -5.24 -11.45 -1.56
C CYS A 318 -6.02 -12.26 -2.61
N CYS A 319 -7.34 -12.11 -2.64
CA CYS A 319 -8.25 -12.89 -3.49
C CYS A 319 -8.60 -12.18 -4.80
N ASN A 320 -8.25 -10.90 -4.95
CA ASN A 320 -8.51 -10.16 -6.17
C ASN A 320 -7.24 -10.01 -7.01
N PRO A 321 -7.03 -10.86 -8.04
CA PRO A 321 -5.86 -10.75 -8.91
C PRO A 321 -5.72 -9.37 -9.57
N TRP A 322 -6.81 -8.62 -9.71
CA TRP A 322 -6.82 -7.29 -10.31
C TRP A 322 -6.26 -6.19 -9.38
N THR A 323 -6.39 -6.33 -8.05
CA THR A 323 -5.78 -5.37 -7.10
C THR A 323 -4.25 -5.39 -7.17
N SER A 324 -3.64 -6.54 -7.47
CA SER A 324 -2.18 -6.69 -7.62
C SER A 324 -1.61 -6.02 -8.88
N LEU A 325 -2.44 -5.83 -9.92
CA LEU A 325 -2.08 -5.19 -11.19
C LEU A 325 -2.00 -3.67 -11.07
N LEU A 326 -2.80 -3.06 -10.18
CA LEU A 326 -2.84 -1.61 -9.95
C LEU A 326 -1.77 -1.10 -8.98
N LEU A 327 -1.23 -1.96 -8.11
CA LEU A 327 -0.15 -1.59 -7.17
C LEU A 327 1.26 -1.63 -7.79
N LYS A 328 1.37 -1.98 -9.08
CA LYS A 328 2.64 -2.05 -9.83
C LYS A 328 2.86 -0.89 -10.82
N GLN A 329 2.02 0.14 -10.80
CA GLN A 329 2.25 1.41 -11.52
C GLN A 329 2.45 2.56 -10.54
#